data_AF-A0A950QM65-F1
#
_entry.id   AF-A0A950QM65-F1
#
_cell.length_a   1.000
_cell.length_b   1.000
_cell.length_c   1.000
_cell.angle_alpha   90.00
_cell.angle_beta   90.00
_cell.angle_gamma   90.00
#
_symmetry.space_group_name_H-M   'P 1'
#
loop_
_entity.id
_entity.type
_entity.pdbx_description
1 polymer ?
#
loop_
_entity_poly.entity_id
_entity_poly.type
_entity_poly.pdbx_seq_one_letter_code
_entity_poly.pdbx_strand_id
1 'polypeptide(L)'
;AEMHAALLRNPEDAAFAPEPFNDFYRQSLFHGYIALTARRLEFIRQRYADMSAEVRLLAAKVLEQESAINEKFRTVFDQRIPSQRTRFHGRLHLGHLLVTADGGRAGDLASSDVVLFDFEGDPTQHISERRIKRCPLRDVASMLVSFGYAAQSAVRVIMADEVSNALPRQALRVWGRFWYSHISAAYIRGYWSVANNASYMPPSRPQQEILLQSYLLERALLDVREDIEDKPEFSGMPFRLILHLLDAEAERRLGE
;
A
#
# COMPACT_ATOMS: atom_id res chain seq x y z
N ALA A 1 1.54 -9.81 11.07
CA ALA A 1 2.55 -10.85 10.75
C ALA A 1 2.08 -12.23 11.19
N GLU A 2 1.60 -12.39 12.41
CA GLU A 2 1.07 -13.66 12.94
C GLU A 2 -0.03 -14.27 12.06
N MET A 3 -0.96 -13.45 11.54
CA MET A 3 -1.97 -13.90 10.57
C MET A 3 -1.35 -14.55 9.32
N HIS A 4 -0.30 -13.96 8.74
CA HIS A 4 0.39 -14.55 7.59
C HIS A 4 1.13 -15.86 7.96
N ALA A 5 1.70 -15.94 9.16
CA ALA A 5 2.29 -17.18 9.66
C ALA A 5 1.23 -18.28 9.89
N ALA A 6 0.05 -17.91 10.40
CA ALA A 6 -1.07 -18.83 10.58
C ALA A 6 -1.56 -19.40 9.24
N LEU A 7 -1.63 -18.57 8.18
CA LEU A 7 -1.97 -18.99 6.82
C LEU A 7 -0.96 -19.95 6.18
N LEU A 8 0.21 -20.14 6.79
CA LEU A 8 1.26 -21.06 6.34
C LEU A 8 1.36 -22.34 7.18
N ARG A 9 0.57 -22.45 8.24
CA ARG A 9 0.72 -23.50 9.25
C ARG A 9 0.44 -24.91 8.73
N ASN A 10 -0.36 -25.03 7.67
CA ASN A 10 -0.69 -26.32 7.05
C ASN A 10 -0.14 -26.41 5.61
N PRO A 11 1.15 -26.75 5.43
CA PRO A 11 1.78 -26.81 4.12
C PRO A 11 1.31 -27.99 3.26
N GLU A 12 0.66 -28.99 3.85
CA GLU A 12 0.13 -30.17 3.11
C GLU A 12 -1.20 -29.87 2.40
N ASP A 13 -1.94 -28.85 2.85
CA ASP A 13 -3.12 -28.37 2.14
C ASP A 13 -2.69 -27.53 0.93
N ALA A 14 -2.90 -28.05 -0.28
CA ALA A 14 -2.56 -27.36 -1.53
C ALA A 14 -3.13 -25.93 -1.65
N ALA A 15 -4.25 -25.63 -0.97
CA ALA A 15 -4.83 -24.28 -0.96
C ALA A 15 -3.99 -23.27 -0.15
N PHE A 16 -3.16 -23.73 0.78
CA PHE A 16 -2.32 -22.93 1.67
C PHE A 16 -0.81 -23.17 1.48
N ALA A 17 -0.45 -24.31 0.88
CA ALA A 17 0.92 -24.68 0.55
C ALA A 17 1.63 -23.53 -0.20
N PRO A 18 2.77 -23.05 0.31
CA PRO A 18 3.49 -21.96 -0.32
C PRO A 18 4.02 -22.37 -1.69
N GLU A 19 4.03 -21.41 -2.62
CA GLU A 19 4.57 -21.60 -3.97
C GLU A 19 5.86 -20.80 -4.15
N PRO A 20 6.82 -21.27 -4.97
CA PRO A 20 8.06 -20.54 -5.18
C PRO A 20 7.83 -19.20 -5.89
N PHE A 21 8.61 -18.19 -5.50
CA PHE A 21 8.76 -16.92 -6.24
C PHE A 21 9.77 -17.09 -7.38
N ASN A 22 9.45 -17.97 -8.32
CA ASN A 22 10.35 -18.39 -9.40
C ASN A 22 10.43 -17.36 -10.56
N ASP A 23 11.32 -17.63 -11.52
CA ASP A 23 11.57 -16.75 -12.67
C ASP A 23 10.31 -16.53 -13.52
N PHE A 24 9.52 -17.57 -13.77
CA PHE A 24 8.25 -17.47 -14.51
C PHE A 24 7.26 -16.53 -13.81
N TYR A 25 7.13 -16.63 -12.50
CA TYR A 25 6.28 -15.74 -11.72
C TYR A 25 6.80 -14.30 -11.74
N ARG A 26 8.11 -14.08 -11.58
CA ARG A 26 8.68 -12.72 -11.66
C ARG A 26 8.46 -12.08 -13.02
N GLN A 27 8.60 -12.84 -14.10
CA GLN A 27 8.33 -12.37 -15.45
C GLN A 27 6.84 -12.02 -15.64
N SER A 28 5.94 -12.91 -15.22
CA SER A 28 4.49 -12.66 -15.25
C SER A 28 4.10 -11.42 -14.43
N LEU A 29 4.69 -11.28 -13.24
CA LEU A 29 4.49 -10.13 -12.36
C LEU A 29 4.94 -8.83 -13.01
N PHE A 30 6.14 -8.81 -13.60
CA PHE A 30 6.67 -7.65 -14.30
C PHE A 30 5.80 -7.24 -15.50
N HIS A 31 5.39 -8.19 -16.34
CA HIS A 31 4.44 -7.89 -17.43
C HIS A 31 3.10 -7.36 -16.91
N GLY A 32 2.62 -7.91 -15.79
CA GLY A 32 1.44 -7.40 -15.08
C GLY A 32 1.59 -5.95 -14.66
N TYR A 33 2.76 -5.56 -14.15
CA TYR A 33 3.07 -4.18 -13.78
C TYR A 33 3.13 -3.25 -14.99
N ILE A 34 3.81 -3.63 -16.08
CA ILE A 34 3.84 -2.82 -17.31
C ILE A 34 2.42 -2.59 -17.84
N ALA A 35 1.60 -3.64 -17.87
CA ALA A 35 0.22 -3.53 -18.32
C ALA A 35 -0.65 -2.67 -17.39
N LEU A 36 -0.44 -2.77 -16.06
CA LEU A 36 -1.11 -1.91 -15.09
C LEU A 36 -0.72 -0.44 -15.29
N THR A 37 0.57 -0.14 -15.39
CA THR A 37 1.09 1.22 -15.64
C THR A 37 0.47 1.80 -16.90
N ALA A 38 0.55 1.11 -18.04
CA ALA A 38 0.00 1.58 -19.30
C ALA A 38 -1.50 1.87 -19.21
N ARG A 39 -2.30 0.95 -18.64
CA ARG A 39 -3.74 1.16 -18.44
C ARG A 39 -4.05 2.35 -17.53
N ARG A 40 -3.26 2.56 -16.48
CA ARG A 40 -3.49 3.65 -15.53
C ARG A 40 -3.09 5.01 -16.09
N LEU A 41 -1.97 5.11 -16.80
CA LEU A 41 -1.60 6.34 -17.47
C LEU A 41 -2.62 6.70 -18.56
N GLU A 42 -3.12 5.72 -19.31
CA GLU A 42 -4.18 5.97 -20.29
C GLU A 42 -5.48 6.43 -19.64
N PHE A 43 -5.90 5.81 -18.54
CA PHE A 43 -7.05 6.27 -17.75
C PHE A 43 -6.86 7.72 -17.26
N ILE A 44 -5.66 8.07 -16.80
CA ILE A 44 -5.34 9.45 -16.37
C ILE A 44 -5.51 10.43 -17.55
N ARG A 45 -5.02 10.09 -18.75
CA ARG A 45 -5.20 10.94 -19.95
C ARG A 45 -6.67 11.16 -20.29
N GLN A 46 -7.47 10.08 -20.23
CA GLN A 46 -8.91 10.14 -20.54
C GLN A 46 -9.70 11.00 -19.56
N ARG A 47 -9.36 10.95 -18.27
CA ARG A 47 -10.04 11.72 -17.21
C ARG A 47 -9.41 13.08 -16.95
N TYR A 48 -8.30 13.42 -17.60
CA TYR A 48 -7.49 14.60 -17.26
C TYR A 48 -8.30 15.90 -17.28
N ALA A 49 -9.19 16.08 -18.25
CA ALA A 49 -10.01 17.28 -18.37
C ALA A 49 -10.97 17.48 -17.19
N ASP A 50 -11.48 16.38 -16.62
CA ASP A 50 -12.48 16.37 -15.54
C ASP A 50 -11.86 16.62 -14.16
N MET A 51 -10.53 16.52 -14.05
CA MET A 51 -9.81 16.70 -12.79
C MET A 51 -9.75 18.17 -12.36
N SER A 52 -9.71 18.40 -11.05
CA SER A 52 -9.44 19.73 -10.50
C SER A 52 -8.05 20.24 -10.90
N ALA A 53 -7.84 21.56 -10.85
CA ALA A 53 -6.56 22.16 -11.22
C ALA A 53 -5.37 21.59 -10.43
N GLU A 54 -5.53 21.38 -9.12
CA GLU A 54 -4.49 20.78 -8.26
C GLU A 54 -4.16 19.34 -8.69
N VAL A 55 -5.19 18.55 -9.01
CA VAL A 55 -5.02 17.14 -9.39
C VAL A 55 -4.40 17.03 -10.79
N ARG A 56 -4.78 17.91 -11.73
CA ARG A 56 -4.16 17.97 -13.06
C ARG A 56 -2.65 18.20 -13.01
N LEU A 57 -2.18 19.09 -12.13
CA LEU A 57 -0.74 19.34 -11.95
C LEU A 57 0.00 18.08 -11.49
N LEU A 58 -0.58 17.31 -10.58
CA LEU A 58 0.01 16.04 -10.11
C LEU A 58 -0.06 14.95 -11.19
N ALA A 59 -1.19 14.84 -11.88
CA ALA A 59 -1.41 13.90 -12.97
C ALA A 59 -0.42 14.13 -14.12
N ALA A 60 -0.19 15.39 -14.52
CA ALA A 60 0.79 15.75 -15.54
C ALA A 60 2.20 15.26 -15.17
N LYS A 61 2.63 15.51 -13.92
CA LYS A 61 3.91 15.02 -13.41
C LYS A 61 4.00 13.49 -13.47
N VAL A 62 2.94 12.77 -13.11
CA VAL A 62 2.95 11.29 -13.16
C VAL A 62 2.97 10.77 -14.60
N LEU A 63 2.28 11.43 -15.54
CA LEU A 63 2.30 11.06 -16.96
C LEU A 63 3.69 11.16 -17.59
N GLU A 64 4.54 12.07 -17.10
CA GLU A 64 5.94 12.20 -17.53
C GLU A 64 6.87 11.10 -16.97
N GLN A 65 6.40 10.31 -16.00
CA GLN A 65 7.22 9.37 -15.25
C GLN A 65 7.06 7.91 -15.68
N GLU A 66 6.48 7.64 -16.85
CA GLU A 66 6.25 6.27 -17.33
C GLU A 66 7.53 5.41 -17.33
N SER A 67 8.65 5.94 -17.82
CA SER A 67 9.94 5.23 -17.80
C SER A 67 10.40 4.92 -16.38
N ALA A 68 10.34 5.91 -15.49
CA ALA A 68 10.78 5.76 -14.10
C ALA A 68 9.93 4.73 -13.33
N ILE A 69 8.61 4.71 -13.54
CA ILE A 69 7.70 3.70 -12.98
C ILE A 69 8.09 2.31 -13.46
N ASN A 70 8.28 2.15 -14.78
CA ASN A 70 8.65 0.87 -15.37
C ASN A 70 10.04 0.39 -14.92
N GLU A 71 11.00 1.31 -14.75
CA GLU A 71 12.33 1.03 -14.20
C GLU A 71 12.26 0.57 -12.74
N LYS A 72 11.43 1.19 -11.90
CA LYS A 72 11.21 0.69 -10.52
C LYS A 72 10.68 -0.72 -10.52
N PHE A 73 9.70 -1.05 -11.36
CA PHE A 73 9.20 -2.42 -11.46
C PHE A 73 10.22 -3.40 -12.05
N ARG A 74 11.09 -2.95 -12.95
CA ARG A 74 12.15 -3.78 -13.54
C ARG A 74 13.13 -4.28 -12.48
N THR A 75 13.36 -3.54 -11.40
CA THR A 75 14.24 -3.99 -10.30
C THR A 75 13.82 -5.33 -9.68
N VAL A 76 12.51 -5.64 -9.62
CA VAL A 76 11.98 -6.93 -9.15
C VAL A 76 12.26 -8.06 -10.14
N PHE A 77 12.35 -7.74 -11.43
CA PHE A 77 12.65 -8.70 -12.47
C PHE A 77 14.15 -9.02 -12.53
N ASP A 78 14.99 -7.98 -12.54
CA ASP A 78 16.45 -8.06 -12.71
C ASP A 78 17.13 -8.78 -11.53
N GLN A 79 16.56 -8.67 -10.33
CA GLN A 79 17.09 -9.32 -9.14
C GLN A 79 16.33 -10.61 -8.84
N ARG A 80 17.06 -11.73 -8.72
CA ARG A 80 16.49 -12.93 -8.11
C ARG A 80 16.30 -12.67 -6.62
N ILE A 81 15.03 -12.52 -6.22
CA ILE A 81 14.61 -12.30 -4.84
C ILE A 81 14.09 -13.64 -4.29
N PRO A 82 14.84 -14.34 -3.42
CA PRO A 82 14.36 -15.57 -2.79
C PRO A 82 13.15 -15.24 -1.91
N SER A 83 12.01 -15.84 -2.22
CA SER A 83 10.75 -15.63 -1.50
C SER A 83 9.76 -16.76 -1.86
N GLN A 84 8.64 -16.78 -1.15
CA GLN A 84 7.51 -17.65 -1.39
C GLN A 84 6.23 -16.83 -1.55
N ARG A 85 5.28 -17.41 -2.26
CA ARG A 85 3.94 -16.90 -2.48
C ARG A 85 2.99 -17.71 -1.62
N THR A 86 2.17 -17.04 -0.84
CA THR A 86 1.30 -17.66 0.16
C THR A 86 -0.12 -17.15 0.00
N ARG A 87 -1.06 -17.75 0.75
CA ARG A 87 -2.33 -17.06 1.01
C ARG A 87 -2.05 -15.83 1.88
N PHE A 88 -2.86 -14.80 1.65
CA PHE A 88 -2.77 -13.48 2.27
C PHE A 88 -4.19 -12.89 2.26
N HIS A 89 -4.40 -11.76 2.90
CA HIS A 89 -5.71 -11.13 3.01
C HIS A 89 -6.20 -10.56 1.67
N GLY A 90 -5.33 -9.95 0.88
CA GLY A 90 -5.67 -9.48 -0.47
C GLY A 90 -6.32 -8.09 -0.54
N ARG A 91 -6.73 -7.54 0.60
CA ARG A 91 -7.33 -6.20 0.72
C ARG A 91 -7.14 -5.63 2.14
N LEU A 92 -5.97 -5.84 2.73
CA LEU A 92 -5.74 -5.41 4.10
C LEU A 92 -5.68 -3.87 4.21
N HIS A 93 -6.53 -3.28 5.05
CA HIS A 93 -6.48 -1.86 5.43
C HIS A 93 -7.11 -1.66 6.82
N LEU A 94 -7.02 -0.46 7.39
CA LEU A 94 -7.52 -0.15 8.74
C LEU A 94 -9.01 -0.47 8.96
N GLY A 95 -9.81 -0.48 7.89
CA GLY A 95 -11.23 -0.81 7.92
C GLY A 95 -11.51 -2.31 8.12
N HIS A 96 -10.50 -3.17 8.01
CA HIS A 96 -10.60 -4.62 8.21
C HIS A 96 -9.94 -5.08 9.53
N LEU A 97 -9.76 -4.16 10.48
CA LEU A 97 -9.20 -4.42 11.79
C LEU A 97 -10.22 -4.05 12.89
N LEU A 98 -10.34 -4.91 13.89
CA LEU A 98 -11.01 -4.61 15.15
C LEU A 98 -10.02 -4.78 16.28
N VAL A 99 -9.96 -3.80 17.18
CA VAL A 99 -9.16 -3.89 18.40
C VAL A 99 -10.07 -4.38 19.52
N THR A 100 -9.76 -5.54 20.10
CA THR A 100 -10.50 -6.05 21.26
C THR A 100 -9.98 -5.37 22.52
N ALA A 101 -10.85 -5.23 23.52
CA ALA A 101 -10.45 -4.85 24.86
C ALA A 101 -10.53 -6.09 25.74
N ASP A 102 -9.39 -6.57 26.23
CA ASP A 102 -9.40 -7.62 27.24
C ASP A 102 -9.86 -7.02 28.58
N GLY A 103 -10.92 -7.58 29.16
CA GLY A 103 -11.09 -7.61 30.61
C GLY A 103 -11.36 -6.32 31.40
N GLY A 104 -11.85 -5.22 30.81
CA GLY A 104 -12.77 -4.33 31.56
C GLY A 104 -12.41 -2.87 31.81
N ARG A 105 -11.40 -2.27 31.14
CA ARG A 105 -11.28 -0.80 31.09
C ARG A 105 -10.89 -0.31 29.71
N ALA A 106 -11.73 0.54 29.12
CA ALA A 106 -11.37 1.29 27.92
C ALA A 106 -10.09 2.10 28.21
N GLY A 107 -8.98 1.73 27.56
CA GLY A 107 -7.69 2.42 27.69
C GLY A 107 -6.47 1.54 27.96
N ASP A 108 -6.65 0.28 28.39
CA ASP A 108 -5.52 -0.64 28.50
C ASP A 108 -5.23 -1.34 27.17
N LEU A 109 -4.59 -0.60 26.26
CA LEU A 109 -4.17 -1.08 24.94
C LEU A 109 -3.04 -2.11 25.02
N ALA A 110 -2.43 -2.34 26.19
CA ALA A 110 -1.32 -3.28 26.34
C ALA A 110 -1.79 -4.75 26.32
N SER A 111 -3.06 -5.00 26.64
CA SER A 111 -3.71 -6.32 26.58
C SER A 111 -4.69 -6.46 25.43
N SER A 112 -4.78 -5.47 24.53
CA SER A 112 -5.67 -5.50 23.38
C SER A 112 -5.14 -6.39 22.27
N ASP A 113 -5.98 -7.29 21.77
CA ASP A 113 -5.71 -8.06 20.55
C ASP A 113 -6.29 -7.36 19.31
N VAL A 114 -5.78 -7.75 18.14
CA VAL A 114 -6.27 -7.27 16.84
C VAL A 114 -6.89 -8.44 16.08
N VAL A 115 -8.19 -8.30 15.78
CA VAL A 115 -8.93 -9.23 14.92
C VAL A 115 -8.94 -8.69 13.51
N LEU A 116 -8.52 -9.53 12.56
CA LEU A 116 -8.58 -9.24 11.12
C LEU A 116 -9.76 -10.00 10.50
N PHE A 117 -10.52 -9.36 9.63
CA PHE A 117 -11.71 -9.94 9.00
C PHE A 117 -11.80 -9.57 7.51
N ASP A 118 -12.79 -10.12 6.81
CA ASP A 118 -13.02 -9.91 5.36
C ASP A 118 -11.89 -10.41 4.43
N PHE A 119 -11.66 -11.72 4.45
CA PHE A 119 -10.67 -12.41 3.59
C PHE A 119 -11.17 -12.69 2.16
N GLU A 120 -12.19 -11.96 1.66
CA GLU A 120 -12.70 -12.15 0.31
C GLU A 120 -11.75 -11.67 -0.79
N GLY A 121 -10.80 -10.79 -0.44
CA GLY A 121 -9.87 -10.15 -1.37
C GLY A 121 -10.49 -8.94 -2.07
N ASP A 122 -9.95 -8.59 -3.24
CA ASP A 122 -10.45 -7.45 -4.03
C ASP A 122 -11.75 -7.81 -4.77
N PRO A 123 -12.90 -7.17 -4.46
CA PRO A 123 -14.18 -7.48 -5.07
C PRO A 123 -14.23 -7.18 -6.57
N THR A 124 -13.31 -6.36 -7.09
CA THR A 124 -13.24 -6.02 -8.51
C THR A 124 -12.56 -7.10 -9.35
N GLN A 125 -11.92 -8.08 -8.71
CA GLN A 125 -11.21 -9.18 -9.36
C GLN A 125 -12.07 -10.45 -9.44
N HIS A 126 -11.78 -11.32 -10.40
CA HIS A 126 -12.46 -12.61 -10.50
C HIS A 126 -12.04 -13.54 -9.36
N ILE A 127 -12.90 -14.47 -8.91
CA ILE A 127 -12.62 -15.35 -7.76
C ILE A 127 -11.31 -16.16 -7.92
N SER A 128 -10.98 -16.55 -9.15
CA SER A 128 -9.72 -17.25 -9.45
C SER A 128 -8.50 -16.38 -9.19
N GLU A 129 -8.58 -15.08 -9.47
CA GLU A 129 -7.50 -14.12 -9.25
C GLU A 129 -7.30 -13.84 -7.76
N ARG A 130 -8.40 -13.70 -7.00
CA ARG A 130 -8.37 -13.50 -5.54
C ARG A 130 -7.71 -14.66 -4.79
N ARG A 131 -7.76 -15.87 -5.38
CA ARG A 131 -7.14 -17.08 -4.80
C ARG A 131 -5.67 -17.24 -5.16
N ILE A 132 -5.12 -16.44 -6.08
CA ILE A 132 -3.69 -16.52 -6.45
C ILE A 132 -2.83 -16.22 -5.23
N LYS A 133 -1.90 -17.13 -4.91
CA LYS A 133 -0.92 -16.91 -3.85
C LYS A 133 0.06 -15.80 -4.26
N ARG A 134 0.35 -14.88 -3.34
CA ARG A 134 1.23 -13.72 -3.56
C ARG A 134 2.16 -13.53 -2.36
N CYS A 135 3.10 -12.60 -2.47
CA CYS A 135 3.93 -12.21 -1.33
C CYS A 135 3.06 -11.39 -0.34
N PRO A 136 3.05 -11.75 0.96
CA PRO A 136 2.29 -11.01 1.98
C PRO A 136 2.71 -9.55 2.19
N LEU A 137 3.86 -9.12 1.65
CA LEU A 137 4.25 -7.71 1.64
C LEU A 137 3.26 -6.82 0.85
N ARG A 138 2.37 -7.40 0.04
CA ARG A 138 1.24 -6.67 -0.57
C ARG A 138 0.24 -6.16 0.45
N ASP A 139 -0.09 -6.97 1.46
CA ASP A 139 -0.97 -6.55 2.56
C ASP A 139 -0.29 -5.48 3.43
N VAL A 140 1.03 -5.61 3.63
CA VAL A 140 1.83 -4.58 4.32
C VAL A 140 1.79 -3.25 3.56
N ALA A 141 2.02 -3.28 2.24
CA ALA A 141 1.92 -2.08 1.40
C ALA A 141 0.53 -1.46 1.46
N SER A 142 -0.53 -2.27 1.36
CA SER A 142 -1.92 -1.81 1.44
C SER A 142 -2.23 -1.14 2.80
N MET A 143 -1.73 -1.70 3.90
CA MET A 143 -1.88 -1.09 5.23
C MET A 143 -1.14 0.25 5.34
N LEU A 144 0.09 0.33 4.81
CA LEU A 144 0.86 1.58 4.81
C LEU A 144 0.11 2.67 4.06
N VAL A 145 -0.42 2.36 2.87
CA VAL A 145 -1.26 3.30 2.12
C VAL A 145 -2.51 3.70 2.93
N SER A 146 -3.14 2.76 3.65
CA SER A 146 -4.28 3.03 4.54
C SER A 146 -3.95 4.04 5.65
N PHE A 147 -2.74 4.03 6.22
CA PHE A 147 -2.32 5.07 7.17
C PHE A 147 -2.26 6.44 6.51
N GLY A 148 -1.81 6.52 5.25
CA GLY A 148 -1.79 7.76 4.47
C GLY A 148 -3.20 8.37 4.32
N TYR A 149 -4.18 7.54 3.94
CA TYR A 149 -5.59 7.98 3.87
C TYR A 149 -6.12 8.42 5.24
N ALA A 150 -5.79 7.70 6.33
CA ALA A 150 -6.23 8.09 7.67
C ALA A 150 -5.68 9.46 8.08
N ALA A 151 -4.39 9.71 7.84
CA ALA A 151 -3.76 11.00 8.12
C ALA A 151 -4.41 12.13 7.31
N GLN A 152 -4.66 11.91 6.02
CA GLN A 152 -5.30 12.91 5.16
C GLN A 152 -6.76 13.16 5.56
N SER A 153 -7.50 12.10 5.93
CA SER A 153 -8.87 12.20 6.41
C SER A 153 -8.94 13.04 7.68
N ALA A 154 -8.05 12.82 8.64
CA ALA A 154 -7.98 13.61 9.87
C ALA A 154 -7.72 15.09 9.60
N VAL A 155 -6.76 15.42 8.71
CA VAL A 155 -6.48 16.81 8.32
C VAL A 155 -7.73 17.46 7.70
N ARG A 156 -8.45 16.74 6.84
CA ARG A 156 -9.69 17.25 6.21
C ARG A 156 -10.79 17.52 7.23
N VAL A 157 -11.03 16.60 8.17
CA VAL A 157 -12.05 16.76 9.21
C VAL A 157 -11.74 17.98 10.07
N ILE A 158 -10.49 18.14 10.52
CA ILE A 158 -10.08 19.30 11.33
C ILE A 158 -10.23 20.61 10.56
N MET A 159 -9.97 20.61 9.24
CA MET A 159 -10.12 21.81 8.41
C MET A 159 -11.58 22.19 8.10
N ALA A 160 -12.50 21.22 8.15
CA ALA A 160 -13.91 21.45 7.89
C ALA A 160 -14.67 21.94 9.14
N ASP A 161 -14.06 21.83 10.32
CA ASP A 161 -14.64 22.30 11.57
C ASP A 161 -14.45 23.82 11.73
N GLU A 162 -15.49 24.58 11.38
CA GLU A 162 -15.52 26.05 11.42
C GLU A 162 -15.38 26.64 12.84
N VAL A 163 -15.61 25.84 13.88
CA VAL A 163 -15.53 26.26 15.30
C VAL A 163 -14.10 26.11 15.86
N SER A 164 -13.22 25.45 15.11
CA SER A 164 -11.85 25.20 15.55
C SER A 164 -10.95 26.42 15.30
N ASN A 165 -10.22 26.87 16.34
CA ASN A 165 -8.98 27.64 16.18
C ASN A 165 -7.87 26.74 15.58
N ALA A 166 -8.18 26.10 14.46
CA ALA A 166 -7.35 25.07 13.87
C ALA A 166 -5.98 25.66 13.51
N LEU A 167 -4.94 24.84 13.68
CA LEU A 167 -3.62 25.14 13.15
C LEU A 167 -3.72 25.48 11.65
N PRO A 168 -2.87 26.36 11.12
CA PRO A 168 -2.81 26.63 9.69
C PRO A 168 -2.72 25.33 8.88
N ARG A 169 -3.34 25.30 7.69
CA ARG A 169 -3.36 24.12 6.79
C ARG A 169 -1.99 23.47 6.60
N GLN A 170 -0.95 24.29 6.51
CA GLN A 170 0.43 23.83 6.35
C GLN A 170 0.93 23.08 7.59
N ALA A 171 0.64 23.57 8.79
CA ALA A 171 1.01 22.90 10.04
C ALA A 171 0.27 21.57 10.22
N LEU A 172 -1.03 21.50 9.87
CA LEU A 172 -1.78 20.23 9.87
C LEU A 172 -1.17 19.21 8.90
N ARG A 173 -0.74 19.65 7.70
CA ARG A 173 -0.05 18.78 6.74
C ARG A 173 1.29 18.26 7.28
N VAL A 174 2.05 19.08 8.01
CA VAL A 174 3.31 18.66 8.66
C VAL A 174 3.02 17.59 9.71
N TRP A 175 2.03 17.82 10.58
CA TRP A 175 1.63 16.83 11.60
C TRP A 175 1.10 15.54 10.99
N GLY A 176 0.30 15.62 9.92
CA GLY A 176 -0.17 14.45 9.19
C GLY A 176 0.98 13.60 8.63
N ARG A 177 2.00 14.24 8.03
CA ARG A 177 3.20 13.52 7.57
C ARG A 177 3.98 12.91 8.73
N PHE A 178 4.20 13.67 9.80
CA PHE A 178 4.90 13.18 10.99
C PHE A 178 4.22 11.94 11.57
N TRP A 179 2.90 12.00 11.74
CA TRP A 179 2.11 10.87 12.22
C TRP A 179 2.20 9.66 11.28
N TYR A 180 2.04 9.88 9.97
CA TYR A 180 2.16 8.83 8.95
C TYR A 180 3.52 8.14 8.99
N SER A 181 4.62 8.90 9.05
CA SER A 181 5.97 8.35 9.14
C SER A 181 6.16 7.54 10.43
N HIS A 182 5.67 8.06 11.57
CA HIS A 182 5.82 7.40 12.86
C HIS A 182 5.05 6.07 12.92
N ILE A 183 3.77 6.08 12.53
CA ILE A 183 2.93 4.87 12.56
C ILE A 183 3.40 3.83 11.55
N SER A 184 3.83 4.25 10.36
CA SER A 184 4.38 3.37 9.34
C SER A 184 5.66 2.69 9.83
N ALA A 185 6.55 3.44 10.47
CA ALA A 185 7.78 2.88 11.04
C ALA A 185 7.49 1.92 12.20
N ALA A 186 6.52 2.24 13.07
CA ALA A 186 6.10 1.33 14.14
C ALA A 186 5.50 0.03 13.58
N TYR A 187 4.60 0.13 12.59
CA TYR A 187 3.97 -1.01 11.93
C TYR A 187 4.99 -1.92 11.23
N ILE A 188 5.92 -1.35 10.45
CA ILE A 188 6.99 -2.11 9.79
C ILE A 188 7.89 -2.78 10.82
N ARG A 189 8.31 -2.08 11.88
CA ARG A 189 9.13 -2.69 12.95
C ARG A 189 8.44 -3.89 13.58
N GLY A 190 7.17 -3.75 13.96
CA GLY A 190 6.39 -4.84 14.56
C GLY A 190 6.11 -5.99 13.59
N TYR A 191 5.86 -5.70 12.31
CA TYR A 191 5.68 -6.76 11.32
C TYR A 191 6.99 -7.54 11.10
N TRP A 192 8.12 -6.84 10.99
CA TRP A 192 9.42 -7.48 10.75
C TRP A 192 9.91 -8.29 11.94
N SER A 193 9.68 -7.85 13.18
CA SER A 193 10.12 -8.60 14.37
C SER A 193 9.56 -10.03 14.41
N VAL A 194 8.37 -10.25 13.84
CA VAL A 194 7.72 -11.55 13.74
C VAL A 194 8.00 -12.24 12.41
N ALA A 195 7.99 -11.51 11.28
CA ALA A 195 8.04 -12.11 9.95
C ALA A 195 9.47 -12.35 9.41
N ASN A 196 10.53 -11.80 10.03
CA ASN A 196 11.87 -11.78 9.41
C ASN A 196 12.42 -13.16 9.01
N ASN A 197 12.03 -14.23 9.70
CA ASN A 197 12.45 -15.60 9.41
C ASN A 197 11.39 -16.41 8.64
N ALA A 198 10.29 -15.78 8.22
CA ALA A 198 9.25 -16.44 7.45
C ALA A 198 9.72 -16.71 6.02
N SER A 199 9.29 -17.84 5.45
CA SER A 199 9.73 -18.29 4.13
C SER A 199 9.32 -17.37 2.96
N TYR A 200 8.30 -16.54 3.14
CA TYR A 200 7.90 -15.52 2.16
C TYR A 200 8.72 -14.23 2.25
N MET A 201 9.49 -14.03 3.31
CA MET A 201 10.33 -12.84 3.46
C MET A 201 11.69 -13.07 2.79
N PRO A 202 12.14 -12.15 1.90
CA PRO A 202 13.50 -12.18 1.41
C PRO A 202 14.51 -12.10 2.57
N PRO A 203 15.66 -12.79 2.49
CA PRO A 203 16.62 -12.86 3.59
C PRO A 203 17.37 -11.54 3.81
N SER A 204 17.50 -10.70 2.79
CA SER A 204 18.22 -9.42 2.89
C SER A 204 17.27 -8.23 2.96
N ARG A 205 17.58 -7.26 3.83
CA ARG A 205 16.83 -6.00 3.98
C ARG A 205 16.65 -5.25 2.64
N PRO A 206 17.68 -5.08 1.79
CA PRO A 206 17.51 -4.44 0.49
C PRO A 206 16.46 -5.12 -0.41
N GLN A 207 16.41 -6.46 -0.41
CA GLN A 207 15.42 -7.21 -1.20
C GLN A 207 14.01 -7.07 -0.63
N GLN A 208 13.86 -7.03 0.70
CA GLN A 208 12.58 -6.76 1.35
C GLN A 208 12.06 -5.37 0.98
N GLU A 209 12.94 -4.36 0.95
CA GLU A 209 12.61 -2.99 0.57
C GLU A 209 12.21 -2.90 -0.91
N ILE A 210 12.93 -3.56 -1.81
CA ILE A 210 12.58 -3.61 -3.25
C ILE A 210 11.16 -4.15 -3.45
N LEU A 211 10.82 -5.26 -2.80
CA LEU A 211 9.46 -5.83 -2.90
C LEU A 211 8.41 -4.89 -2.31
N LEU A 212 8.66 -4.35 -1.11
CA LEU A 212 7.71 -3.45 -0.45
C LEU A 212 7.47 -2.18 -1.27
N GLN A 213 8.51 -1.53 -1.76
CA GLN A 213 8.40 -0.34 -2.61
C GLN A 213 7.65 -0.63 -3.91
N SER A 214 7.88 -1.80 -4.51
CA SER A 214 7.16 -2.23 -5.71
C SER A 214 5.67 -2.44 -5.44
N TYR A 215 5.31 -3.07 -4.31
CA TYR A 215 3.91 -3.26 -3.94
C TYR A 215 3.23 -1.95 -3.52
N LEU A 216 3.95 -1.01 -2.92
CA LEU A 216 3.45 0.35 -2.66
C LEU A 216 3.15 1.08 -3.97
N LEU A 217 4.05 0.99 -4.95
CA LEU A 217 3.86 1.62 -6.27
C LEU A 217 2.69 0.98 -7.02
N GLU A 218 2.58 -0.35 -6.99
CA GLU A 218 1.43 -1.08 -7.54
C GLU A 218 0.12 -0.62 -6.88
N ARG A 219 0.07 -0.55 -5.54
CA ARG A 219 -1.12 -0.09 -4.82
C ARG A 219 -1.49 1.34 -5.21
N ALA A 220 -0.51 2.23 -5.28
CA ALA A 220 -0.73 3.62 -5.68
C ALA A 220 -1.33 3.72 -7.10
N LEU A 221 -0.85 2.91 -8.04
CA LEU A 221 -1.42 2.83 -9.39
C LEU A 221 -2.84 2.24 -9.39
N LEU A 222 -3.12 1.24 -8.56
CA LEU A 222 -4.47 0.67 -8.44
C LEU A 222 -5.47 1.71 -7.92
N ASP A 223 -5.06 2.50 -6.93
CA ASP A 223 -5.87 3.55 -6.28
C ASP A 223 -6.27 4.69 -7.22
N VAL A 224 -5.46 5.02 -8.25
CA VAL A 224 -5.74 6.12 -9.18
C VAL A 224 -7.17 6.12 -9.69
N ARG A 225 -7.71 4.94 -10.05
CA ARG A 225 -9.07 4.84 -10.59
C ARG A 225 -10.12 5.02 -9.50
N GLU A 226 -9.99 4.26 -8.41
CA GLU A 226 -10.92 4.29 -7.28
C GLU A 226 -11.02 5.72 -6.72
N ASP A 227 -9.90 6.41 -6.57
CA ASP A 227 -9.89 7.77 -6.03
C ASP A 227 -10.37 8.85 -7.00
N ILE A 228 -10.30 8.62 -8.31
CA ILE A 228 -10.87 9.56 -9.29
C ILE A 228 -12.38 9.34 -9.43
N GLU A 229 -12.84 8.09 -9.46
CA GLU A 229 -14.24 7.75 -9.74
C GLU A 229 -15.10 7.74 -8.48
N ASP A 230 -14.61 7.18 -7.38
CA ASP A 230 -15.41 6.87 -6.19
C ASP A 230 -15.11 7.78 -5.00
N LYS A 231 -13.90 8.37 -4.95
CA LYS A 231 -13.44 9.21 -3.83
C LYS A 231 -12.72 10.48 -4.31
N PRO A 232 -13.38 11.33 -5.11
CA PRO A 232 -12.75 12.48 -5.78
C PRO A 232 -12.01 13.42 -4.82
N GLU A 233 -12.39 13.42 -3.55
CA GLU A 233 -11.79 14.20 -2.50
C GLU A 233 -10.38 13.69 -2.05
N PHE A 234 -10.04 12.46 -2.41
CA PHE A 234 -8.71 11.85 -2.25
C PHE A 234 -7.93 11.71 -3.56
N SER A 235 -8.50 12.07 -4.72
CA SER A 235 -7.89 11.94 -6.06
C SER A 235 -6.42 12.37 -6.20
N GLY A 236 -5.94 13.35 -5.41
CA GLY A 236 -4.53 13.75 -5.42
C GLY A 236 -3.57 12.80 -4.69
N MET A 237 -4.07 11.90 -3.83
CA MET A 237 -3.27 11.03 -2.97
C MET A 237 -2.44 10.01 -3.76
N PRO A 238 -3.02 9.18 -4.65
CA PRO A 238 -2.26 8.20 -5.42
C PRO A 238 -1.14 8.83 -6.25
N PHE A 239 -1.39 10.01 -6.84
CA PHE A 239 -0.35 10.72 -7.59
C PHE A 239 0.82 11.16 -6.71
N ARG A 240 0.55 11.71 -5.52
CA ARG A 240 1.61 12.11 -4.59
C ARG A 240 2.41 10.90 -4.12
N LEU A 241 1.74 9.77 -3.87
CA LEU A 241 2.41 8.53 -3.48
C LEU A 241 3.30 7.99 -4.60
N ILE A 242 2.81 7.96 -5.85
CA ILE A 242 3.63 7.58 -7.02
C ILE A 242 4.87 8.46 -7.09
N LEU A 243 4.72 9.78 -7.09
CA LEU A 243 5.84 10.71 -7.20
C LEU A 243 6.85 10.56 -6.04
N HIS A 244 6.36 10.35 -4.82
CA HIS A 244 7.21 10.10 -3.66
C HIS A 244 8.03 8.82 -3.78
N LEU A 245 7.45 7.74 -4.31
CA LEU A 245 8.15 6.46 -4.49
C LEU A 245 9.19 6.49 -5.64
N LEU A 246 9.02 7.40 -6.60
CA LEU A 246 9.96 7.59 -7.70
C LEU A 246 11.14 8.49 -7.31
N ASP A 247 10.91 9.47 -6.45
CA ASP A 247 11.92 10.44 -6.04
C ASP A 247 11.91 10.63 -4.51
N ALA A 248 12.81 9.91 -3.83
CA ALA A 248 13.03 10.06 -2.39
C ALA A 248 13.51 11.48 -2.00
N GLU A 249 13.95 12.30 -2.96
CA GLU A 249 14.33 13.70 -2.74
C GLU A 249 13.19 14.70 -3.07
N ALA A 250 12.11 14.28 -3.73
CA ALA A 250 10.98 15.15 -4.10
C ALA A 250 10.21 15.73 -2.89
N GLU A 251 10.26 15.08 -1.72
CA GLU A 251 9.70 15.65 -0.49
C GLU A 251 10.30 17.03 -0.14
N ARG A 252 11.56 17.28 -0.51
CA ARG A 252 12.20 18.58 -0.28
C ARG A 252 11.72 19.66 -1.25
N ARG A 253 11.13 19.29 -2.39
CA ARG A 253 10.69 20.21 -3.45
C ARG A 253 9.17 20.43 -3.50
N LEU A 254 8.37 19.49 -3.00
CA LEU A 254 6.90 19.63 -2.91
C LEU A 254 6.43 20.43 -1.68
N GLY A 255 7.38 21.03 -0.95
CA GLY A 255 7.16 21.99 0.13
C GLY A 255 7.19 23.46 -0.32
N GLU A 256 7.39 23.71 -1.62
CA GLU A 256 7.16 25.00 -2.29
C GLU A 256 5.81 24.97 -3.03
#